data_AF-A0A6I3IVJ2-F1
#
_entry.id   AF-A0A6I3IVJ2-F1
#
_cell.length_a   1.000
_cell.length_b   1.000
_cell.length_c   1.000
_cell.angle_alpha   90.00
_cell.angle_beta   90.00
_cell.angle_gamma   90.00
#
_symmetry.space_group_name_H-M   'P 1'
#
loop_
_entity.id
_entity.type
_entity.pdbx_description
1 polymer ?
#
loop_
_entity_poly.entity_id
_entity_poly.type
_entity_poly.pdbx_seq_one_letter_code
_entity_poly.pdbx_strand_id
1 'polypeptide(L)'
;MKKPIHLYILVTLSTIATLAKLWGRFTPKTFDEDLIRDTYTKLNMPKVNIDEMIKVTKAGMEFDGNILNKILALVLLVLIVATIVFLFQKKNETASYTYLAYLFVTLINGTYAYIGGRGIATYYSDEMLRKTMQATTLGGYGLGIVLFLLFSGLTVFFLLRKPKEKPSMEQTATDI
;
A
#
# COMPACT_ATOMS: atom_id res chain seq x y z
N MET A 1 18.87 -1.03 24.25
CA MET A 1 17.57 -0.73 23.60
C MET A 1 16.76 -2.01 23.45
N LYS A 2 15.44 -1.99 23.70
CA LYS A 2 14.55 -3.14 23.41
C LYS A 2 14.55 -3.37 21.88
N LYS A 3 14.56 -4.64 21.44
CA LYS A 3 14.51 -4.98 20.01
C LYS A 3 13.26 -4.34 19.37
N PRO A 4 13.35 -3.69 18.20
CA PRO A 4 12.22 -3.00 17.57
C PRO A 4 11.26 -4.00 16.90
N ILE A 5 10.69 -4.92 17.68
CA ILE A 5 9.85 -6.02 17.19
C ILE A 5 8.67 -5.51 16.37
N HIS A 6 8.06 -4.38 16.77
CA HIS A 6 6.97 -3.74 16.03
C HIS A 6 7.39 -3.38 14.60
N LEU A 7 8.56 -2.76 14.42
CA LEU A 7 9.02 -2.29 13.12
C LEU A 7 9.31 -3.46 12.17
N TYR A 8 9.84 -4.58 12.67
CA TYR A 8 10.02 -5.78 11.85
C TYR A 8 8.69 -6.32 11.30
N ILE A 9 7.65 -6.39 12.13
CA ILE A 9 6.32 -6.87 11.71
C ILE A 9 5.74 -5.93 10.66
N LEU A 10 5.75 -4.62 10.95
CA LEU A 10 5.23 -3.59 10.06
C LEU A 10 5.93 -3.56 8.70
N VAL A 11 7.26 -3.66 8.71
CA VAL A 11 8.08 -3.70 7.48
C VAL A 11 7.83 -4.99 6.70
N THR A 12 7.63 -6.13 7.37
CA THR A 12 7.33 -7.40 6.68
C THR A 12 6.00 -7.31 5.94
N LEU A 13 4.93 -6.86 6.60
CA LEU A 13 3.62 -6.67 5.96
C LEU A 13 3.69 -5.67 4.79
N SER A 14 4.42 -4.57 4.99
CA SER A 14 4.64 -3.55 3.98
C SER A 14 5.46 -4.05 2.79
N THR A 15 6.42 -4.94 3.03
CA THR A 15 7.22 -5.57 1.98
C THR A 15 6.33 -6.46 1.11
N ILE A 16 5.49 -7.30 1.71
CA ILE A 16 4.53 -8.14 0.98
C ILE A 16 3.60 -7.27 0.12
N ALA A 17 3.03 -6.21 0.70
CA ALA A 17 2.16 -5.29 -0.03
C ALA A 17 2.89 -4.58 -1.18
N THR A 18 4.16 -4.21 -1.00
CA THR A 18 4.99 -3.56 -2.03
C THR A 18 5.29 -4.52 -3.18
N LEU A 19 5.64 -5.78 -2.87
CA LEU A 19 5.90 -6.80 -3.88
C LEU A 19 4.64 -7.13 -4.69
N ALA A 20 3.46 -7.22 -4.05
CA ALA A 20 2.19 -7.42 -4.75
C ALA A 20 1.89 -6.27 -5.73
N LYS A 21 2.15 -5.01 -5.33
CA LYS A 21 2.01 -3.84 -6.22
C LYS A 21 2.99 -3.89 -7.39
N LEU A 22 4.25 -4.24 -7.14
CA LEU A 22 5.26 -4.37 -8.19
C LEU A 22 4.88 -5.43 -9.21
N TRP A 23 4.43 -6.60 -8.73
CA TRP A 23 3.94 -7.67 -9.60
C TRP A 23 2.81 -7.15 -10.50
N GLY A 24 1.79 -6.52 -9.94
CA GLY A 24 0.66 -6.00 -10.72
C GLY A 24 1.02 -4.91 -11.74
N ARG A 25 2.07 -4.11 -11.50
CA ARG A 25 2.45 -2.95 -12.32
C ARG A 25 3.52 -3.25 -13.38
N PHE A 26 4.38 -4.24 -13.12
CA PHE A 26 5.51 -4.59 -13.98
C PHE A 26 5.31 -5.90 -14.73
N THR A 27 4.30 -6.70 -14.40
CA THR A 27 3.90 -7.81 -15.27
C THR A 27 3.39 -7.24 -16.59
N PRO A 28 3.96 -7.65 -17.75
CA PRO A 28 3.44 -7.25 -19.04
C PRO A 28 1.97 -7.64 -19.14
N LYS A 29 1.09 -6.65 -19.28
CA LYS A 29 -0.32 -6.91 -19.53
C LYS A 29 -0.57 -6.69 -21.03
N THR A 30 -0.80 -7.77 -21.76
CA THR A 30 -1.28 -7.68 -23.15
C THR A 30 -2.80 -7.50 -23.10
N PHE A 31 -3.30 -6.40 -23.65
CA PHE A 31 -4.74 -6.22 -23.82
C PHE A 31 -5.20 -7.03 -25.03
N ASP A 32 -5.87 -8.13 -24.78
CA ASP A 32 -6.50 -8.96 -25.80
C ASP A 32 -8.02 -8.78 -25.69
N GLU A 33 -8.57 -7.97 -26.59
CA GLU A 33 -10.00 -7.64 -26.56
C GLU A 33 -10.87 -8.87 -26.78
N ASP A 34 -10.48 -9.77 -27.69
CA ASP A 34 -11.25 -10.96 -28.04
C ASP A 34 -11.32 -11.94 -26.87
N LEU A 35 -10.18 -12.16 -26.19
CA LEU A 35 -10.12 -12.98 -24.98
C LEU A 35 -10.97 -12.39 -23.85
N ILE A 36 -10.90 -11.08 -23.63
CA ILE A 36 -11.66 -10.38 -22.58
C ILE A 36 -13.16 -10.44 -22.89
N ARG A 37 -13.53 -10.21 -24.16
CA ARG A 37 -14.91 -10.30 -24.64
C ARG A 37 -15.47 -11.69 -24.43
N ASP A 38 -14.77 -12.72 -24.88
CA ASP A 38 -15.14 -14.13 -24.67
C ASP A 38 -15.30 -14.46 -23.17
N THR A 39 -14.41 -13.95 -22.32
CA THR A 39 -14.51 -14.10 -20.87
C THR A 39 -15.81 -13.50 -20.33
N TYR A 40 -16.14 -12.25 -20.68
CA TYR A 40 -17.38 -11.62 -20.22
C TYR A 40 -18.65 -12.25 -20.80
N THR A 41 -18.61 -12.69 -22.06
CA THR A 41 -19.73 -13.43 -22.68
C THR A 41 -19.99 -14.74 -21.95
N LYS A 42 -18.94 -15.51 -21.61
CA LYS A 42 -19.05 -16.76 -20.84
C LYS A 42 -19.57 -16.56 -19.42
N LEU A 43 -19.22 -15.44 -18.78
CA LEU A 43 -19.74 -15.09 -17.46
C LEU A 43 -21.24 -14.76 -17.48
N ASN A 44 -21.82 -14.52 -18.66
CA ASN A 44 -23.26 -14.33 -18.90
C ASN A 44 -23.95 -13.45 -17.85
N MET A 45 -23.33 -12.30 -17.50
CA MET A 45 -23.83 -11.42 -16.47
C MET A 45 -25.05 -10.64 -16.98
N PRO A 46 -26.26 -10.86 -16.43
CA PRO A 46 -27.45 -10.13 -16.86
C PRO A 46 -27.27 -8.64 -16.56
N LYS A 47 -27.64 -7.77 -17.50
CA LYS A 47 -27.62 -6.30 -17.38
C LYS A 47 -26.24 -5.62 -17.41
N VAL A 48 -25.16 -6.35 -17.72
CA VAL A 48 -23.82 -5.76 -17.88
C VAL A 48 -23.50 -5.61 -19.36
N ASN A 49 -23.18 -4.40 -19.78
CA ASN A 49 -22.73 -4.13 -21.15
C ASN A 49 -21.26 -4.58 -21.31
N ILE A 50 -21.03 -5.58 -22.18
CA ILE A 50 -19.70 -6.16 -22.41
C ILE A 50 -18.71 -5.10 -22.93
N ASP A 51 -19.15 -4.19 -23.80
CA ASP A 51 -18.28 -3.14 -24.34
C ASP A 51 -17.84 -2.15 -23.25
N GLU A 52 -18.71 -1.86 -22.28
CA GLU A 52 -18.35 -1.05 -21.11
C GLU A 52 -17.32 -1.77 -20.23
N MET A 53 -17.48 -3.07 -20.01
CA MET A 53 -16.53 -3.85 -19.22
C MET A 53 -15.15 -3.93 -19.87
N ILE A 54 -15.12 -4.09 -21.19
CA ILE A 54 -13.88 -4.04 -21.99
C ILE A 54 -13.22 -2.66 -21.83
N LYS A 55 -14.00 -1.57 -21.95
CA LYS A 55 -13.49 -0.20 -21.79
C LYS A 55 -12.95 0.07 -20.39
N VAL A 56 -13.67 -0.36 -19.35
CA VAL A 56 -13.24 -0.25 -17.95
C VAL A 56 -11.96 -1.05 -17.72
N THR A 57 -11.89 -2.27 -18.26
CA THR A 57 -10.71 -3.14 -18.14
C THR A 57 -9.50 -2.50 -18.80
N LYS A 58 -9.67 -1.99 -20.03
CA LYS A 58 -8.62 -1.27 -20.76
C LYS A 58 -8.12 -0.06 -19.98
N ALA A 59 -9.03 0.79 -19.52
CA ALA A 59 -8.69 1.98 -18.74
C ALA A 59 -8.00 1.62 -17.41
N GLY A 60 -8.43 0.54 -16.75
CA GLY A 60 -7.78 0.02 -15.54
C GLY A 60 -6.36 -0.47 -15.81
N MET A 61 -6.15 -1.19 -16.91
CA MET A 61 -4.83 -1.66 -17.33
C MET A 61 -3.89 -0.51 -17.70
N GLU A 62 -4.38 0.47 -18.46
CA GLU A 62 -3.63 1.68 -18.82
C GLU A 62 -3.28 2.51 -17.57
N PHE A 63 -4.23 2.66 -16.65
CA PHE A 63 -3.99 3.35 -15.39
C PHE A 63 -2.93 2.64 -14.54
N ASP A 64 -3.09 1.34 -14.28
CA ASP A 64 -2.12 0.55 -13.51
C ASP A 64 -0.71 0.57 -14.12
N GLY A 65 -0.65 0.48 -15.46
CA GLY A 65 0.59 0.41 -16.22
C GLY A 65 1.25 1.76 -16.48
N ASN A 66 0.63 2.87 -16.09
CA ASN A 66 1.15 4.20 -16.38
C ASN A 66 2.47 4.50 -15.65
N ILE A 67 3.20 5.49 -16.18
CA ILE A 67 4.53 5.84 -15.69
C ILE A 67 4.51 6.30 -14.22
N LEU A 68 3.47 7.01 -13.80
CA LEU A 68 3.36 7.53 -12.44
C LEU A 68 3.18 6.39 -11.42
N ASN A 69 2.32 5.41 -11.70
CA ASN A 69 2.16 4.21 -10.88
C ASN A 69 3.45 3.40 -10.79
N LYS A 70 4.19 3.29 -11.89
CA LYS A 70 5.51 2.63 -11.91
C LYS A 70 6.54 3.36 -11.05
N ILE A 71 6.64 4.69 -11.19
CA ILE A 71 7.52 5.53 -10.35
C ILE A 71 7.16 5.37 -8.88
N LEU A 72 5.87 5.50 -8.52
CA LEU A 72 5.43 5.34 -7.13
C LEU A 72 5.77 3.95 -6.58
N ALA A 73 5.65 2.88 -7.38
CA ALA A 73 6.03 1.54 -6.95
C ALA A 73 7.53 1.42 -6.67
N LEU A 74 8.37 2.01 -7.53
CA LEU A 74 9.82 2.01 -7.35
C LEU A 74 10.24 2.83 -6.14
N VAL A 75 9.62 3.99 -5.91
CA VAL A 75 9.88 4.80 -4.70
C VAL A 75 9.53 4.02 -3.44
N LEU A 76 8.38 3.34 -3.42
CA LEU A 76 7.98 2.47 -2.31
C LEU A 76 8.99 1.33 -2.09
N LEU A 77 9.46 0.70 -3.17
CA LEU A 77 10.49 -0.35 -3.10
C LEU A 77 11.80 0.17 -2.51
N VAL A 78 12.28 1.32 -2.98
CA VAL A 78 13.52 1.91 -2.48
C VAL A 78 13.40 2.24 -0.99
N LEU A 79 12.28 2.83 -0.57
CA LEU A 79 12.06 3.18 0.83
C LEU A 79 11.99 1.95 1.72
N ILE A 80 11.29 0.88 1.31
CA ILE A 80 11.20 -0.34 2.13
C ILE A 80 12.57 -1.04 2.22
N VAL A 81 13.34 -1.09 1.12
CA VAL A 81 14.71 -1.61 1.13
C VAL A 81 15.61 -0.78 2.05
N ALA A 82 15.52 0.56 1.98
CA ALA A 82 16.29 1.43 2.86
C ALA A 82 15.95 1.20 4.34
N THR A 83 14.66 1.08 4.69
CA THR A 83 14.24 0.73 6.05
C THR A 83 14.84 -0.61 6.51
N ILE A 84 14.79 -1.64 5.67
CA ILE A 84 15.37 -2.96 5.97
C ILE A 84 16.88 -2.86 6.19
N VAL A 85 17.60 -2.16 5.32
CA VAL A 85 19.05 -1.93 5.46
C VAL A 85 19.37 -1.25 6.79
N PHE A 86 18.63 -0.21 7.17
CA PHE A 86 18.85 0.48 8.45
C PHE A 86 18.50 -0.39 9.67
N LEU A 87 17.51 -1.26 9.57
CA LEU A 87 17.24 -2.28 10.60
C LEU A 87 18.43 -3.23 10.78
N PHE A 88 19.02 -3.73 9.69
CA PHE A 88 20.22 -4.59 9.76
C PHE A 88 21.45 -3.85 10.31
N GLN A 89 21.60 -2.57 9.98
CA GLN A 89 22.62 -1.70 10.56
C GLN A 89 22.35 -1.32 12.03
N LYS A 90 21.24 -1.79 12.62
CA LYS A 90 20.78 -1.44 13.98
C LYS A 90 20.53 0.07 14.18
N LYS A 91 20.37 0.84 13.10
CA LYS A 91 20.04 2.27 13.09
C LYS A 91 18.53 2.45 13.19
N ASN A 92 17.97 2.04 14.32
CA ASN A 92 16.51 1.90 14.49
C ASN A 92 15.74 3.23 14.31
N GLU A 93 16.32 4.36 14.73
CA GLU A 93 15.69 5.67 14.53
C GLU A 93 15.62 6.04 13.04
N THR A 94 16.74 5.89 12.33
CA THR A 94 16.79 6.11 10.88
C THR A 94 15.85 5.19 10.12
N ALA A 95 15.76 3.92 10.53
CA ALA A 95 14.82 2.96 9.98
C ALA A 95 13.36 3.41 10.20
N SER A 96 13.02 3.91 11.38
CA SER A 96 11.69 4.46 11.67
C SER A 96 11.37 5.68 10.80
N TYR A 97 12.33 6.59 10.58
CA TYR A 97 12.12 7.76 9.71
C TYR A 97 11.90 7.36 8.25
N THR A 98 12.70 6.44 7.72
CA THR A 98 12.49 5.92 6.35
C THR A 98 11.18 5.17 6.24
N TYR A 99 10.77 4.44 7.28
CA TYR A 99 9.49 3.75 7.30
C TYR A 99 8.31 4.72 7.33
N LEU A 100 8.40 5.82 8.08
CA LEU A 100 7.39 6.88 8.05
C LEU A 100 7.29 7.50 6.65
N ALA A 101 8.43 7.79 6.00
CA ALA A 101 8.43 8.26 4.61
C ALA A 101 7.74 7.26 3.67
N TYR A 102 8.00 5.95 3.81
CA TYR A 102 7.31 4.89 3.09
C TYR A 102 5.79 4.94 3.31
N LEU A 103 5.32 5.15 4.54
CA LEU A 103 3.90 5.24 4.85
C LEU A 103 3.25 6.47 4.20
N PHE A 104 3.93 7.63 4.20
CA PHE A 104 3.43 8.83 3.51
C PHE A 104 3.32 8.62 1.99
N VAL A 105 4.34 8.02 1.37
CA VAL A 105 4.26 7.68 -0.07
C VAL A 105 3.16 6.65 -0.33
N THR A 106 2.93 5.71 0.59
CA THR A 106 1.84 4.74 0.50
C THR A 106 0.49 5.45 0.51
N LEU A 107 0.32 6.47 1.35
CA LEU A 107 -0.89 7.29 1.39
C LEU A 107 -1.08 8.06 0.07
N ILE A 108 -0.04 8.72 -0.44
CA ILE A 108 -0.07 9.43 -1.73
C ILE A 108 -0.47 8.47 -2.86
N ASN A 109 0.13 7.28 -2.90
CA ASN A 109 -0.22 6.24 -3.86
C ASN A 109 -1.70 5.81 -3.73
N GLY A 110 -2.21 5.69 -2.51
CA GLY A 110 -3.61 5.39 -2.24
C GLY A 110 -4.56 6.49 -2.73
N THR A 111 -4.21 7.75 -2.51
CA THR A 111 -4.97 8.91 -3.00
C THR A 111 -4.99 8.94 -4.53
N TYR A 112 -3.85 8.68 -5.16
CA TYR A 112 -3.77 8.61 -6.62
C TYR A 112 -4.64 7.48 -7.19
N ALA A 113 -4.58 6.28 -6.59
CA ALA A 113 -5.41 5.15 -6.98
C ALA A 113 -6.90 5.43 -6.79
N TYR A 114 -7.29 6.13 -5.71
CA TYR A 114 -8.67 6.56 -5.48
C TYR A 114 -9.18 7.50 -6.57
N ILE A 115 -8.40 8.54 -6.92
CA ILE A 115 -8.77 9.49 -7.96
C ILE A 115 -8.91 8.78 -9.32
N GLY A 116 -7.92 7.95 -9.68
CA GLY A 116 -7.94 7.17 -10.92
C GLY A 116 -9.10 6.20 -10.99
N GLY A 117 -9.35 5.44 -9.91
CA GLY A 117 -10.46 4.50 -9.81
C GLY A 117 -11.83 5.17 -9.95
N ARG A 118 -12.01 6.36 -9.34
CA ARG A 118 -13.24 7.15 -9.54
C ARG A 118 -13.40 7.64 -10.97
N GLY A 119 -12.31 8.05 -11.62
CA GLY A 119 -12.30 8.41 -13.04
C GLY A 119 -12.71 7.23 -13.92
N ILE A 120 -12.14 6.05 -13.71
CA ILE A 120 -12.49 4.83 -14.44
C ILE A 120 -13.95 4.44 -14.23
N ALA A 121 -14.48 4.60 -13.01
CA ALA A 121 -15.88 4.29 -12.72
C ALA A 121 -16.88 5.12 -13.53
N THR A 122 -16.48 6.25 -14.12
CA THR A 122 -17.36 7.06 -14.98
C THR A 122 -17.70 6.37 -16.31
N TYR A 123 -16.94 5.33 -16.71
CA TYR A 123 -17.25 4.54 -17.91
C TYR A 123 -18.47 3.63 -17.77
N TYR A 124 -18.94 3.38 -16.54
CA TYR A 124 -20.20 2.67 -16.31
C TYR A 124 -21.39 3.59 -16.62
N SER A 125 -22.25 3.15 -17.54
CA SER A 125 -23.49 3.88 -17.88
C SER A 125 -24.53 3.73 -16.76
N ASP A 126 -24.67 2.52 -16.23
CA ASP A 126 -25.57 2.21 -15.11
C ASP A 126 -25.15 2.96 -13.84
N GLU A 127 -26.09 3.73 -13.29
CA GLU A 127 -25.83 4.60 -12.15
C GLU A 127 -25.51 3.79 -10.88
N MET A 128 -26.18 2.67 -10.68
CA MET A 128 -25.99 1.82 -9.50
C MET A 128 -24.60 1.17 -9.52
N LEU A 129 -24.18 0.63 -10.67
CA LEU A 129 -22.83 0.08 -10.87
C LEU A 129 -21.76 1.16 -10.70
N ARG A 130 -21.94 2.33 -11.32
CA ARG A 130 -21.02 3.46 -11.17
C ARG A 130 -20.86 3.89 -9.72
N LYS A 131 -21.97 4.06 -8.99
CA LYS A 131 -21.95 4.44 -7.57
C LYS A 131 -21.32 3.36 -6.71
N THR A 132 -21.63 2.09 -6.97
CA THR A 132 -21.02 0.95 -6.27
C THR A 132 -19.50 0.96 -6.45
N MET A 133 -19.00 1.11 -7.68
CA MET A 133 -17.56 1.15 -7.95
C MET A 133 -16.88 2.35 -7.30
N GLN A 134 -17.51 3.54 -7.34
CA GLN A 134 -16.99 4.70 -6.62
C GLN A 134 -16.95 4.47 -5.09
N ALA A 135 -17.99 3.87 -4.52
CA ALA A 135 -18.02 3.52 -3.10
C ALA A 135 -16.94 2.48 -2.74
N THR A 136 -16.70 1.47 -3.57
CA THR A 136 -15.62 0.49 -3.39
C THR A 136 -14.25 1.17 -3.39
N THR A 137 -13.99 2.08 -4.34
CA THR A 137 -12.72 2.83 -4.38
C THR A 137 -12.55 3.72 -3.15
N LEU A 138 -13.63 4.37 -2.68
CA LEU A 138 -13.60 5.16 -1.45
C LEU A 138 -13.35 4.29 -0.22
N GLY A 139 -14.00 3.13 -0.12
CA GLY A 139 -13.80 2.19 0.98
C GLY A 139 -12.36 1.68 1.05
N GLY A 140 -11.77 1.32 -0.09
CA GLY A 140 -10.37 0.93 -0.18
C GLY A 140 -9.42 2.06 0.26
N TYR A 141 -9.70 3.30 -0.16
CA TYR A 141 -8.94 4.47 0.25
C TYR A 141 -9.07 4.75 1.75
N GLY A 142 -10.29 4.67 2.29
CA GLY A 142 -10.57 4.83 3.72
C GLY A 142 -9.83 3.81 4.58
N LEU A 143 -9.83 2.53 4.18
CA LEU A 143 -9.03 1.50 4.84
C LEU A 143 -7.54 1.84 4.80
N GLY A 144 -7.05 2.33 3.66
CA GLY A 144 -5.67 2.80 3.51
C GLY A 144 -5.30 3.92 4.50
N ILE A 145 -6.20 4.89 4.71
CA ILE A 145 -6.01 5.96 5.70
C ILE A 145 -5.95 5.39 7.12
N VAL A 146 -6.87 4.49 7.48
CA VAL A 146 -6.88 3.86 8.82
C VAL A 146 -5.57 3.11 9.06
N LEU A 147 -5.12 2.31 8.10
CA LEU A 147 -3.83 1.60 8.19
C LEU A 147 -2.65 2.56 8.28
N PHE A 148 -2.66 3.64 7.51
CA PHE A 148 -1.65 4.70 7.61
C PHE A 148 -1.58 5.28 9.02
N LEU A 149 -2.72 5.67 9.61
CA LEU A 149 -2.79 6.22 10.96
C LEU A 149 -2.30 5.21 12.01
N LEU A 150 -2.70 3.94 11.90
CA LEU A 150 -2.27 2.89 12.82
C LEU A 150 -0.76 2.65 12.73
N PHE A 151 -0.23 2.48 11.52
CA PHE A 151 1.19 2.14 11.33
C PHE A 151 2.10 3.31 11.65
N SER A 152 1.72 4.53 11.25
CA SER A 152 2.46 5.75 11.58
C SER A 152 2.39 6.05 13.08
N GLY A 153 1.20 5.96 13.68
CA GLY A 153 1.00 6.15 15.11
C GLY A 153 1.82 5.17 15.94
N LEU A 154 1.84 3.88 15.57
CA LEU A 154 2.66 2.87 16.25
C LEU A 154 4.15 3.16 16.11
N THR A 155 4.59 3.54 14.91
CA THR A 155 6.01 3.87 14.64
C THR A 155 6.46 5.09 15.45
N VAL A 156 5.65 6.16 15.46
CA VAL A 156 5.93 7.38 16.23
C VAL A 156 5.91 7.10 17.73
N PHE A 157 4.92 6.34 18.22
CA PHE A 157 4.82 5.98 19.63
C PHE A 157 6.08 5.29 20.14
N PHE A 158 6.61 4.32 19.38
CA PHE A 158 7.82 3.62 19.77
C PHE A 158 9.11 4.42 19.52
N LEU A 159 9.10 5.37 18.59
CA LEU A 159 10.20 6.31 18.38
C LEU A 159 10.36 7.27 19.56
N LEU A 160 9.25 7.80 20.10
CA LEU A 160 9.26 8.78 21.19
C LEU A 160 9.44 8.14 22.57
N ARG A 161 9.20 6.84 22.71
CA ARG A 161 9.32 6.15 24.00
C ARG A 161 10.78 5.96 24.38
N LYS A 162 11.27 6.75 25.35
CA LYS A 162 12.59 6.55 25.97
C LYS A 162 12.75 5.11 26.48
N PRO A 163 13.93 4.48 26.32
CA PRO A 163 14.20 3.19 26.96
C PRO A 163 13.98 3.33 28.47
N LYS A 164 13.24 2.40 29.09
CA LYS A 164 13.20 2.34 30.55
C LYS A 164 14.64 2.19 31.04
N GLU A 165 15.11 3.13 31.85
CA GLU A 165 16.39 3.00 32.56
C GLU A 165 16.36 1.68 33.33
N LYS A 166 17.40 0.87 33.16
CA LYS A 166 17.57 -0.29 34.03
C LYS A 166 18.01 0.27 35.39
N PRO A 167 17.42 -0.15 36.52
CA PRO A 167 17.99 0.20 37.82
C PRO A 167 19.46 -0.26 37.84
N SER A 168 20.36 0.67 38.14
CA SER A 168 21.78 0.35 38.32
C SER A 168 21.90 -0.63 39.48
N MET A 169 22.51 -1.79 39.25
CA MET A 169 22.83 -2.74 40.34
C MET A 169 23.99 -2.25 41.22
N GLU A 170 24.55 -1.05 40.97
CA GLU A 170 25.62 -0.49 41.81
C GLU A 170 25.12 -0.04 43.19
N GLN A 171 23.81 0.21 43.37
CA GLN A 171 23.28 0.64 44.67
C GLN A 171 23.01 -0.51 45.66
N THR A 172 23.22 -1.77 45.29
CA THR A 172 22.96 -2.92 46.19
C THR A 172 24.24 -3.60 46.69
N ALA A 173 25.42 -3.07 46.35
CA ALA A 173 26.70 -3.68 46.70
C ALA A 173 27.43 -3.02 47.88
N THR A 174 26.89 -1.96 48.48
CA THR A 174 27.54 -1.20 49.58
C THR A 174 26.90 -1.36 50.96
N ASP A 175 25.87 -2.18 51.11
CA ASP A 175 25.25 -2.48 52.42
C ASP A 175 25.42 -3.96 52.79
N ILE A 176 26.66 -4.39 53.06
CA ILE A 176 26.96 -5.60 53.87
C ILE A 176 28.25 -5.35 54.68
#